data_AF-A0A0A9RSL5-F1
#
_entry.id   AF-A0A0A9RSL5-F1
#
_cell.length_a   1.000
_cell.length_b   1.000
_cell.length_c   1.000
_cell.angle_alpha   90.00
_cell.angle_beta   90.00
_cell.angle_gamma   90.00
#
_symmetry.space_group_name_H-M   'P 1'
#
loop_
_entity.id
_entity.type
_entity.pdbx_description
1 polymer ?
#
loop_
_entity_poly.entity_id
_entity_poly.type
_entity_poly.pdbx_seq_one_letter_code
_entity_poly.pdbx_strand_id
1 'polypeptide(L)' 'MADTTVFARMNGDENDSCMEFLRDMDVVEVPTFLFIKDGKIAGRYVGSGKGELVGEILRYNGVRVTY' A
#
# COMPACT_ATOMS: atom_id res chain seq x y z
N MET A 1 -11.75 -10.67 -15.31
CA MET A 1 -11.08 -11.23 -14.11
C MET A 1 -11.64 -10.47 -12.94
N ALA A 2 -12.14 -11.14 -11.90
CA ALA A 2 -12.80 -10.46 -10.78
C ALA A 2 -11.89 -9.36 -10.17
N ASP A 3 -12.49 -8.28 -9.67
CA ASP A 3 -11.86 -7.18 -8.94
C ASP A 3 -11.24 -7.66 -7.60
N THR A 4 -10.29 -8.59 -7.68
CA THR A 4 -9.64 -9.20 -6.53
C THR A 4 -8.43 -8.36 -6.15
N THR A 5 -8.43 -7.79 -4.95
CA THR A 5 -7.24 -7.18 -4.37
C THR A 5 -6.13 -8.22 -4.20
N VAL A 6 -4.94 -7.93 -4.72
CA VAL A 6 -3.74 -8.75 -4.53
C VAL A 6 -2.83 -8.10 -3.50
N PHE A 7 -2.37 -8.87 -2.53
CA PHE A 7 -1.40 -8.42 -1.54
C PHE A 7 0.00 -8.84 -1.94
N ALA A 8 0.92 -7.88 -1.99
CA ALA A 8 2.34 -8.11 -2.21
C ALA A 8 3.14 -7.44 -1.08
N ARG A 9 4.31 -8.00 -0.79
CA ARG A 9 5.27 -7.46 0.17
C ARG A 9 6.65 -7.40 -0.49
N MET A 10 7.34 -6.30 -0.24
CA MET A 10 8.76 -6.12 -0.53
C MET A 10 9.48 -5.78 0.77
N ASN A 11 10.65 -6.38 1.01
CA ASN A 11 11.57 -5.87 2.02
C ASN A 11 12.43 -4.81 1.33
N GLY A 12 12.28 -3.55 1.71
CA GLY A 12 12.93 -2.45 0.99
C GLY A 12 14.46 -2.43 1.11
N ASP A 13 15.00 -3.13 2.11
CA ASP A 13 16.42 -3.27 2.41
C ASP A 13 17.03 -4.58 1.88
N GLU A 14 16.29 -5.35 1.07
CA GLU A 14 16.75 -6.64 0.55
C GLU A 14 17.91 -6.53 -0.43
N ASN A 15 17.96 -5.46 -1.23
CA ASN A 15 19.02 -5.16 -2.19
C ASN A 15 18.94 -3.69 -2.66
N ASP A 16 19.94 -3.26 -3.44
CA ASP A 16 20.04 -1.88 -3.93
C ASP A 16 18.84 -1.45 -4.78
N SER A 17 18.32 -2.34 -5.65
CA SER A 17 17.14 -2.06 -6.47
C SER A 17 15.88 -1.84 -5.62
N CYS A 18 15.70 -2.56 -4.52
CA CYS A 18 14.63 -2.33 -3.56
C CYS A 18 14.78 -0.98 -2.86
N MET A 19 16.01 -0.60 -2.47
CA MET A 19 16.26 0.71 -1.86
C MET A 19 16.02 1.87 -2.84
N GLU A 20 16.40 1.73 -4.10
CA GLU A 20 16.06 2.70 -5.15
C GLU A 20 14.54 2.84 -5.31
N PHE A 21 13.82 1.71 -5.33
CA PHE A 21 12.36 1.73 -5.41
C PHE A 21 11.72 2.49 -4.24
N LEU A 22 12.22 2.31 -3.00
CA LEU A 22 11.74 3.09 -1.86
C LEU A 22 11.98 4.60 -2.04
N ARG A 23 13.13 5.00 -2.58
CA ARG A 23 13.47 6.41 -2.83
C ARG A 23 12.59 7.03 -3.90
N ASP A 24 12.40 6.32 -5.01
CA ASP A 24 11.55 6.77 -6.13
C ASP A 24 10.11 6.97 -5.69
N MET A 25 9.63 6.14 -4.76
CA MET A 25 8.28 6.20 -4.20
C MET A 25 8.17 7.10 -2.95
N ASP A 26 9.26 7.73 -2.52
CA ASP A 26 9.34 8.55 -1.29
C ASP A 26 8.79 7.80 -0.06
N VAL A 27 9.27 6.57 0.14
CA VAL A 27 8.97 5.75 1.32
C VAL A 27 10.11 5.90 2.33
N VAL A 28 9.84 6.68 3.37
CA VAL A 28 10.83 7.03 4.42
C VAL A 28 10.60 6.29 5.74
N GLU A 29 9.45 5.64 5.90
CA GLU A 29 9.04 4.98 7.15
C GLU A 29 8.43 3.60 6.86
N VAL A 30 8.57 2.67 7.80
CA VAL A 30 7.99 1.32 7.73
C VAL A 30 7.10 1.02 8.94
N PRO A 31 5.99 0.27 8.77
CA PRO A 31 5.48 -0.23 7.49
C PRO A 31 4.74 0.86 6.69
N THR A 32 4.94 0.85 5.37
CA THR A 32 4.17 1.66 4.42
C THR A 32 3.45 0.74 3.44
N PHE A 33 2.17 1.01 3.22
CA PHE A 33 1.29 0.29 2.29
C PHE A 33 0.98 1.21 1.11
N LEU A 34 1.31 0.78 -0.11
CA LEU A 34 0.97 1.47 -1.35
C LEU A 34 -0.26 0.82 -1.99
N PHE A 35 -1.25 1.64 -2.34
CA PHE A 35 -2.45 1.19 -3.04
C PHE A 35 -2.28 1.48 -4.53
N ILE A 36 -2.29 0.43 -5.36
CA ILE A 36 -2.05 0.53 -6.80
C ILE A 36 -3.32 0.12 -7.55
N LYS A 37 -3.78 0.97 -8.47
CA LYS A 37 -4.92 0.73 -9.36
C LYS A 37 -4.58 1.21 -10.76
N ASP A 38 -4.90 0.40 -11.78
CA ASP A 38 -4.62 0.69 -13.19
C ASP A 38 -3.14 1.09 -13.44
N GLY A 39 -2.23 0.41 -12.75
CA GLY A 39 -0.77 0.65 -12.85
C GLY A 39 -0.26 1.93 -12.19
N LYS A 40 -1.10 2.65 -11.44
CA LYS A 40 -0.76 3.91 -10.77
C LYS A 40 -0.97 3.81 -9.26
N ILE A 41 -0.16 4.54 -8.50
CA ILE A 41 -0.38 4.71 -7.06
C ILE A 41 -1.63 5.57 -6.87
N ALA A 42 -2.66 4.96 -6.31
CA ALA A 42 -3.92 5.61 -5.94
C ALA A 42 -3.84 6.23 -4.53
N GLY A 43 -2.94 5.74 -3.68
CA GLY A 43 -2.62 6.36 -2.40
C GLY A 43 -1.68 5.51 -1.53
N ARG A 44 -1.51 5.93 -0.28
CA ARG A 44 -0.62 5.26 0.70
C ARG A 44 -1.18 5.32 2.12
N TYR A 45 -0.77 4.36 2.95
CA TYR A 45 -0.98 4.36 4.39
C TYR A 45 0.33 4.04 5.10
N VAL A 46 0.71 4.84 6.09
CA VAL A 46 1.94 4.69 6.88
C VAL A 46 1.55 4.37 8.31
N GLY A 47 2.07 3.28 8.86
CA GLY A 47 1.82 2.85 10.23
C GLY A 47 1.28 1.43 10.37
N SER A 48 1.16 0.98 11.61
CA SER A 48 0.84 -0.41 11.97
C SER A 48 -0.59 -0.63 12.49
N GLY A 49 -1.44 0.41 12.47
CA GLY A 49 -2.84 0.33 12.89
C GLY A 49 -3.64 -0.63 12.00
N LYS A 50 -3.99 -1.82 12.51
CA LYS A 50 -4.71 -2.85 11.74
C LYS A 50 -6.10 -2.39 11.29
N GLY A 51 -6.87 -1.77 12.19
CA GLY A 51 -8.22 -1.31 11.89
C GLY A 51 -8.23 -0.21 10.82
N GLU A 52 -7.32 0.75 10.94
CA GLU A 52 -7.11 1.82 9.97
C GLU A 52 -6.71 1.27 8.60
N LEU A 53 -5.73 0.36 8.54
CA LEU A 53 -5.31 -0.29 7.29
C LEU A 53 -6.47 -1.04 6.62
N VAL A 54 -7.24 -1.83 7.38
CA VAL A 54 -8.41 -2.54 6.84
C VAL A 54 -9.45 -1.56 6.30
N GLY A 55 -9.67 -0.44 6.99
CA GLY A 55 -10.55 0.64 6.52
C GLY A 55 -10.10 1.24 5.18
N GLU A 56 -8.81 1.49 5.01
CA GLU A 56 -8.24 1.97 3.75
C GLU A 56 -8.42 0.95 2.62
N ILE A 57 -8.11 -0.33 2.86
CA ILE A 57 -8.31 -1.42 1.87
C ILE A 57 -9.77 -1.46 1.40
N LEU A 58 -10.72 -1.42 2.33
CA LEU A 58 -12.16 -1.43 2.02
C LEU A 58 -12.57 -0.20 1.21
N ARG A 59 -12.03 0.99 1.52
CA ARG A 59 -12.28 2.23 0.77
C ARG A 59 -11.84 2.09 -0.70
N TYR A 60 -10.65 1.57 -0.96
CA TYR A 60 -10.17 1.38 -2.35
C TYR A 60 -10.94 0.30 -3.11
N ASN A 61 -11.58 -0.63 -2.41
CA ASN A 61 -12.52 -1.60 -2.98
C ASN A 61 -13.95 -1.04 -3.16
N GLY A 62 -14.17 0.26 -2.92
CA GLY A 62 -15.46 0.92 -3.10
C GLY A 62 -16.44 0.75 -1.94
N VAL A 63 -16.01 0.19 -0.81
CA VAL A 63 -16.83 0.06 0.39
C VAL A 63 -16.76 1.34 1.23
N ARG A 64 -17.90 1.97 1.50
CA ARG A 64 -17.97 3.11 2.44
C ARG A 64 -17.99 2.59 3.87
N VAL A 65 -16.95 2.94 4.64
CA VAL A 65 -16.92 2.73 6.09
C VAL A 65 -17.63 3.92 6.75
N THR A 66 -18.75 3.69 7.42
CA THR A 66 -19.41 4.67 8.29
C THR A 66 -18.83 4.55 9.70
N TYR A 67 -18.47 5.68 10.31
CA TYR A 67 -17.96 5.77 11.69
C TYR A 67 -19.09 5.56 12.72
#